data_AF-A0A4Q5BCB2-F1
#
_entry.id   AF-A0A4Q5BCB2-F1
#
_cell.length_a   1.000
_cell.length_b   1.000
_cell.length_c   1.000
_cell.angle_alpha   90.00
_cell.angle_beta   90.00
_cell.angle_gamma   90.00
#
_symmetry.space_group_name_H-M   'P 1'
#
loop_
_entity.id
_entity.type
_entity.pdbx_description
1 polymer ?
#
loop_
_entity_poly.entity_id
_entity_poly.type
_entity_poly.pdbx_seq_one_letter_code
_entity_poly.pdbx_strand_id
1 'polypeptide(L)'
;MVTITSYETAAGRRWEVRYRKPNGRSTRKRGFERRRDAEAWMAEHVVTAIATNSYVAPSAGAMTVGMLWGKYVAAHEGVWKPSHLHSGQCVARACGSGVRRAPYRVHCAE
;
A
#
# COMPACT_ATOMS: atom_id res chain seq x y z
N MET A 1 -4.35 -15.84 -19.50
CA MET A 1 -4.31 -14.97 -20.70
C MET A 1 -4.19 -13.51 -20.27
N VAL A 2 -3.24 -12.79 -20.87
CA VAL A 2 -3.00 -11.35 -20.68
C VAL A 2 -3.35 -10.64 -21.99
N THR A 3 -4.01 -9.50 -21.92
CA THR A 3 -4.42 -8.71 -23.10
C THR A 3 -4.02 -7.26 -22.96
N ILE A 4 -3.60 -6.65 -24.07
CA ILE A 4 -3.31 -5.22 -24.17
C ILE A 4 -4.38 -4.59 -25.06
N THR A 5 -5.09 -3.60 -24.54
CA THR A 5 -6.20 -2.94 -25.24
C THR A 5 -6.01 -1.43 -25.17
N SER A 6 -6.30 -0.73 -26.27
CA SER A 6 -6.35 0.73 -26.29
C SER A 6 -7.74 1.23 -25.88
N TYR A 7 -7.79 2.39 -25.24
CA TYR A 7 -9.03 3.10 -24.93
C TYR A 7 -8.85 4.60 -25.09
N GLU A 8 -9.94 5.30 -25.38
CA GLU A 8 -9.92 6.75 -25.55
C GLU A 8 -10.18 7.47 -24.22
N THR A 9 -9.52 8.62 -24.05
CA THR A 9 -9.72 9.56 -22.95
C THR A 9 -9.84 10.96 -23.52
N ALA A 10 -10.34 11.92 -22.73
CA ALA A 10 -10.42 13.33 -23.14
C ALA A 10 -9.05 13.92 -23.53
N ALA A 11 -7.96 13.39 -22.97
CA ALA A 11 -6.59 13.80 -23.26
C ALA A 11 -5.90 12.96 -24.36
N GLY A 12 -6.66 12.09 -25.07
CA GLY A 12 -6.16 11.25 -26.15
C GLY A 12 -6.18 9.75 -25.86
N ARG A 13 -5.61 8.96 -26.79
CA ARG A 13 -5.59 7.50 -26.71
C ARG A 13 -4.58 7.01 -25.67
N ARG A 14 -5.04 6.11 -24.80
CA ARG A 14 -4.23 5.46 -23.75
C ARG A 14 -4.32 3.94 -23.88
N TRP A 15 -3.37 3.25 -23.26
CA TRP A 15 -3.29 1.79 -23.28
C TRP A 15 -3.54 1.22 -21.88
N GLU A 16 -4.19 0.05 -21.84
CA GLU A 16 -4.36 -0.76 -20.63
C GLU A 16 -3.86 -2.18 -20.84
N VAL A 17 -3.32 -2.76 -19.77
CA VAL A 17 -2.91 -4.17 -19.67
C VAL A 17 -3.86 -4.85 -18.73
N ARG A 18 -4.60 -5.85 -19.21
CA ARG A 18 -5.48 -6.71 -18.41
C ARG A 18 -4.81 -8.06 -18.22
N TYR A 19 -4.68 -8.49 -16.98
CA TYR A 19 -4.03 -9.73 -16.62
C TYR A 19 -4.85 -10.52 -15.58
N ARG A 20 -4.54 -11.82 -15.48
CA ARG A 20 -5.12 -12.71 -14.47
C ARG A 20 -4.09 -12.95 -13.39
N LYS A 21 -4.51 -12.79 -12.15
CA LYS A 21 -3.72 -13.15 -10.97
C LYS A 21 -3.75 -14.68 -10.78
N PRO A 22 -2.76 -15.26 -10.07
CA PRO A 22 -2.77 -16.68 -9.71
C PRO A 22 -4.03 -17.09 -8.93
N ASN A 23 -4.61 -16.17 -8.15
CA ASN A 23 -5.87 -16.36 -7.43
C ASN A 23 -7.13 -16.33 -8.32
N GLY A 24 -6.98 -16.43 -9.64
CA GLY A 24 -8.06 -16.42 -10.62
C GLY A 24 -8.70 -15.05 -10.88
N ARG A 25 -8.47 -14.02 -10.04
CA ARG A 25 -9.08 -12.70 -10.24
C ARG A 25 -8.44 -11.95 -11.42
N SER A 26 -9.26 -11.31 -12.23
CA SER A 26 -8.79 -10.41 -13.27
C SER A 26 -8.45 -9.04 -12.68
N THR A 27 -7.41 -8.40 -13.21
CA THR A 27 -6.99 -7.05 -12.81
C THR A 27 -6.47 -6.32 -14.03
N ARG A 28 -6.50 -4.99 -13.99
CA ARG A 28 -6.03 -4.14 -15.08
C ARG A 28 -5.12 -3.02 -14.55
N LYS A 29 -4.07 -2.72 -15.31
CA LYS A 29 -3.25 -1.51 -15.15
C LYS A 29 -3.54 -0.60 -16.34
N ARG A 30 -3.87 0.66 -16.07
CA ARG A 30 -4.31 1.64 -17.06
C ARG A 30 -3.38 2.85 -17.06
N GLY A 31 -3.37 3.59 -18.16
CA GLY A 31 -2.79 4.94 -18.23
C GLY A 31 -1.50 5.05 -19.04
N PHE A 32 -1.07 3.97 -19.69
CA PHE A 32 0.12 3.98 -20.53
C PHE A 32 -0.11 4.85 -21.77
N GLU A 33 0.92 5.64 -22.13
CA GLU A 33 0.90 6.52 -23.30
C GLU A 33 1.13 5.75 -24.59
N ARG A 34 2.13 4.87 -24.55
CA ARG A 34 2.52 4.07 -25.71
C ARG A 34 2.24 2.60 -25.45
N ARG A 35 1.92 1.89 -26.53
CA ARG A 35 1.76 0.44 -26.50
C ARG A 35 3.02 -0.27 -26.02
N ARG A 36 4.19 0.20 -26.46
CA ARG A 36 5.49 -0.36 -26.08
C ARG A 36 5.73 -0.31 -24.57
N ASP A 37 5.32 0.77 -23.90
CA ASP A 37 5.46 0.92 -22.44
C ASP A 37 4.57 -0.08 -21.70
N ALA A 38 3.36 -0.32 -22.23
CA ALA A 38 2.44 -1.32 -21.71
C ALA A 38 2.99 -2.76 -21.90
N GLU A 39 3.62 -3.04 -23.04
CA GLU A 39 4.27 -4.33 -23.34
C GLU A 39 5.50 -4.58 -22.44
N ALA A 40 6.35 -3.57 -22.25
CA ALA A 40 7.50 -3.65 -21.35
C ALA A 40 7.05 -3.89 -19.91
N TRP A 41 6.07 -3.12 -19.42
CA TRP A 41 5.51 -3.31 -18.09
C TRP A 41 4.92 -4.72 -17.90
N MET A 42 4.22 -5.23 -18.92
CA MET A 42 3.65 -6.58 -18.90
C MET A 42 4.74 -7.65 -18.74
N ALA A 43 5.82 -7.56 -19.52
CA ALA A 43 6.91 -8.52 -19.47
C ALA A 43 7.54 -8.56 -18.07
N GLU A 44 7.88 -7.39 -17.53
CA GLU A 44 8.54 -7.27 -16.22
C GLU A 44 7.66 -7.73 -15.05
N HIS A 45 6.39 -7.30 -15.00
CA HIS A 45 5.58 -7.40 -13.78
C HIS A 45 4.58 -8.55 -13.79
N VAL A 46 4.17 -9.02 -14.96
CA VAL A 46 3.12 -10.04 -15.09
C VAL A 46 3.73 -11.37 -15.50
N VAL A 47 4.53 -11.40 -16.57
CA VAL A 47 5.07 -12.65 -17.10
C VAL A 47 6.12 -13.24 -16.16
N THR A 48 7.12 -12.44 -15.76
CA THR A 48 8.17 -12.88 -14.84
C THR A 48 7.61 -13.37 -13.51
N ALA A 49 6.65 -12.62 -12.94
CA ALA A 49 6.08 -12.90 -11.63
C ALA A 49 5.17 -14.13 -11.61
N ILE A 50 4.45 -14.40 -12.70
CA ILE A 50 3.65 -15.63 -12.84
C ILE A 50 4.56 -16.83 -13.09
N ALA A 51 5.57 -16.71 -13.96
CA ALA A 51 6.50 -17.80 -14.26
C ALA A 51 7.31 -18.26 -13.03
N THR A 52 7.69 -17.32 -12.16
CA THR A 52 8.44 -17.62 -10.93
C THR A 52 7.55 -17.88 -9.71
N ASN A 53 6.22 -17.84 -9.88
CA ASN A 53 5.23 -17.89 -8.80
C ASN A 53 5.51 -16.90 -7.64
N SER A 54 6.20 -15.79 -7.92
CA SER A 54 6.66 -14.80 -6.95
C SER A 54 5.75 -13.56 -6.86
N TYR A 55 4.61 -13.58 -7.54
CA TYR A 55 3.72 -12.41 -7.62
C TYR A 55 3.18 -11.98 -6.25
N VAL A 56 3.63 -10.82 -5.77
CA VAL A 56 3.06 -10.12 -4.62
C VAL A 56 2.12 -9.03 -5.11
N ALA A 57 0.86 -9.06 -4.67
CA ALA A 57 -0.10 -8.02 -5.05
C ALA A 57 0.35 -6.65 -4.48
N PRO A 58 0.30 -5.54 -5.25
CA PRO A 58 0.68 -4.22 -4.74
C PRO A 58 -0.12 -3.78 -3.50
N SER A 59 -1.38 -4.21 -3.42
CA SER A 59 -2.24 -3.98 -2.26
C SER A 59 -1.77 -4.71 -0.99
N ALA A 60 -0.98 -5.77 -1.11
CA ALA A 60 -0.44 -6.49 0.04
C ALA A 60 0.61 -5.65 0.81
N GLY A 61 1.24 -4.66 0.16
CA GLY A 61 2.13 -3.71 0.80
C GLY A 61 1.44 -2.49 1.41
N ALA A 62 0.14 -2.30 1.14
CA ALA A 62 -0.60 -1.18 1.73
C ALA A 62 -0.91 -1.48 3.19
N MET A 63 -0.38 -0.65 4.10
CA MET A 63 -0.65 -0.74 5.54
C MET A 63 -1.15 0.60 6.08
N THR A 64 -2.03 0.56 7.07
CA THR A 64 -2.49 1.78 7.75
C THR A 64 -1.44 2.25 8.75
N VAL A 65 -1.41 3.56 9.04
CA VAL A 65 -0.51 4.14 10.06
C VAL A 65 -0.77 3.51 11.44
N GLY A 66 -2.02 3.18 11.76
CA GLY A 66 -2.36 2.48 13.01
C GLY A 66 -1.76 1.07 13.10
N MET A 67 -1.82 0.30 12.01
CA MET A 67 -1.16 -1.02 11.94
C MET A 67 0.36 -0.90 12.01
N LEU A 68 0.93 0.15 11.40
CA LEU A 68 2.37 0.44 11.49
C LEU A 68 2.79 0.73 12.92
N TRP A 69 2.02 1.57 13.63
CA TRP A 69 2.29 1.92 15.01
C TRP A 69 2.35 0.69 15.92
N GLY A 70 1.41 -0.24 15.79
CA GLY A 70 1.41 -1.48 16.59
C GLY A 70 2.68 -2.32 16.37
N LYS A 71 3.11 -2.49 15.12
CA LYS A 71 4.37 -3.20 14.80
C LYS A 71 5.60 -2.45 15.32
N TYR A 72 5.58 -1.13 15.21
CA TYR A 72 6.67 -0.27 15.64
C TYR A 72 6.88 -0.33 17.15
N VAL A 73 5.80 -0.25 17.95
CA VAL A 73 5.86 -0.39 19.41
C VAL A 73 6.38 -1.77 19.82
N ALA A 74 5.87 -2.85 19.21
CA ALA A 74 6.31 -4.21 19.52
C ALA A 74 7.81 -4.42 19.28
N ALA A 75 8.37 -3.78 18.26
CA ALA A 75 9.82 -3.83 18.00
C ALA A 75 10.66 -3.05 19.02
N HIS A 76 10.08 -2.05 19.70
CA HIS A 76 10.81 -1.13 20.57
C HIS A 76 10.49 -1.28 22.07
N GLU A 77 9.55 -2.16 22.44
CA GLU A 77 9.10 -2.38 23.82
C GLU A 77 10.24 -2.75 24.78
N GLY A 78 11.25 -3.48 24.31
CA GLY A 78 12.43 -3.86 25.11
C GLY A 78 13.57 -2.84 25.11
N VAL A 79 13.53 -1.82 24.26
CA VAL A 79 14.60 -0.81 24.12
C VAL A 79 14.22 0.48 24.85
N TRP A 80 12.93 0.82 24.86
CA TRP A 80 12.45 2.08 25.38
C TRP A 80 12.08 2.01 26.85
N LYS A 81 12.31 3.14 27.54
CA LYS A 81 11.81 3.32 28.90
C LYS A 81 10.27 3.26 28.88
N PRO A 82 9.62 2.67 29.91
CA PRO A 82 8.16 2.56 29.97
C PRO A 82 7.41 3.89 29.77
N SER A 83 7.97 5.00 30.28
CA SER A 83 7.39 6.35 30.11
C SER A 83 7.35 6.79 28.63
N HIS A 84 8.34 6.41 27.83
CA HIS A 84 8.38 6.75 26.41
C HIS A 84 7.31 5.96 25.62
N LEU A 85 7.12 4.68 25.95
CA LEU A 85 6.05 3.85 25.38
C LEU A 85 4.66 4.42 25.71
N HIS A 86 4.44 4.82 26.96
CA HIS A 86 3.19 5.43 27.41
C HIS A 86 2.88 6.73 26.65
N SER A 87 3.88 7.63 26.53
CA SER A 87 3.74 8.87 25.76
C SER A 87 3.38 8.61 24.29
N GLY A 88 4.05 7.64 23.65
CA GLY A 88 3.75 7.27 22.27
C GLY A 88 2.34 6.72 22.08
N GLN A 89 1.89 5.85 23.00
CA GLN A 89 0.53 5.30 22.98
C GLN A 89 -0.54 6.39 23.17
N CYS A 90 -0.30 7.37 24.04
CA CYS A 90 -1.20 8.51 24.22
C CYS A 90 -1.36 9.34 22.94
N VAL A 91 -0.24 9.65 22.27
CA VAL A 91 -0.25 10.41 21.00
C VAL A 91 -0.97 9.63 19.91
N ALA A 92 -0.72 8.32 19.79
CA ALA A 92 -1.38 7.47 18.79
C ALA A 92 -2.90 7.40 19.00
N ARG A 93 -3.38 7.27 20.25
CA ARG A 93 -4.82 7.28 20.60
C ARG A 93 -5.47 8.65 20.35
N ALA A 94 -4.79 9.75 20.69
CA ALA A 94 -5.28 11.11 20.44
C ALA A 94 -5.38 11.42 18.94
N CYS A 95 -4.41 10.96 18.14
CA CYS A 95 -4.41 11.12 16.69
C CYS A 95 -5.53 10.30 16.01
N GLY A 96 -5.84 9.10 16.52
CA GLY A 96 -6.92 8.24 15.99
C GLY A 96 -8.33 8.73 16.31
N SER A 97 -8.50 9.52 17.37
CA SER A 97 -9.80 10.07 17.81
C SER A 97 -10.14 11.43 17.18
N GLY A 98 -9.29 11.97 16.30
CA GLY A 98 -9.51 13.26 15.64
C GLY A 98 -9.46 14.46 16.59
N VAL A 99 -8.99 14.28 17.83
CA VAL A 99 -8.93 15.33 18.84
C VAL A 99 -7.74 16.24 18.55
N ARG A 100 -8.00 17.34 17.83
CA ARG A 100 -7.04 18.42 17.52
C ARG A 100 -6.75 19.31 18.74
N ARG A 101 -6.38 18.72 19.88
CA ARG A 101 -5.89 19.50 21.02
C ARG A 101 -4.65 18.83 21.60
N ALA A 102 -3.49 19.30 21.16
CA ALA A 102 -2.34 19.33 22.06
C ALA A 102 -2.69 20.28 23.21
N PRO A 103 -2.44 19.85 24.44
CA PRO A 103 -1.25 20.36 25.08
C PRO A 103 -0.36 19.19 25.50
N TYR A 104 0.92 19.49 25.67
CA TYR A 104 2.02 18.71 26.24
C TYR A 104 1.76 18.04 27.61
N ARG A 105 0.49 17.89 28.02
CA ARG A 105 0.01 17.33 29.27
C ARG A 105 -1.26 16.49 29.03
N VAL A 106 -1.20 15.58 28.06
CA VAL A 106 -2.23 14.54 27.95
C VAL A 106 -1.87 13.48 28.99
N HIS A 107 -2.42 13.61 30.20
CA HIS A 107 -2.54 12.44 31.06
C HIS A 107 -3.51 11.50 30.35
N CYS A 108 -2.99 10.38 29.86
CA CYS A 108 -3.86 9.25 29.59
C CYS A 108 -4.44 8.84 30.94
N ALA A 109 -5.72 9.13 31.18
CA ALA A 109 -6.46 8.43 32.21
C ALA A 109 -6.38 6.92 31.90
N GLU A 110 -6.06 6.14 32.93
CA GLU A 110 -5.93 4.67 32.88
C GLU A 110 -7.15 4.01 32.23
#